data_AF-A0A183BZU7-F1
#
_entry.id   AF-A0A183BZU7-F1
#
_cell.length_a   1.000
_cell.length_b   1.000
_cell.length_c   1.000
_cell.angle_alpha   90.00
_cell.angle_beta   90.00
_cell.angle_gamma   90.00
#
_symmetry.space_group_name_H-M   'P 1'
#
loop_
_entity.id
_entity.type
_entity.pdbx_description
1 polymer ?
#
loop_
_entity_poly.entity_id
_entity_poly.type
_entity_poly.pdbx_seq_one_letter_code
_entity_poly.pdbx_strand_id
1 'polypeptide(L)'
;MTRKQLIAQRRRAREELEFRRQEALARNWDDNYNKARVAHHEMGHSALLWFQRHAGVFISASVVRNPNDVNDLGRTRSSIPRQMTRAQMKALLAVQLGGQVAELRAFDRSVGHGNGTAGDDEHNWTRTARALVRSSHAYRVLAPELQEAHLGPAMETAIAQAHNRARLIHIANEKKLRLMAQLLFRKNSLNAGEFRRLMGQPPASEEGGEEEEAGGGAEDDEDEIVPEEEGDEEEDEEEETGSRFDENGSVVGADEVDEEWDEVEME
;
A
#
# COMPACT_ATOMS: atom_id res chain seq x y z
N MET A 1 -3.62 -28.64 29.73
CA MET A 1 -4.09 -28.02 28.46
C MET A 1 -5.56 -28.34 28.30
N THR A 2 -6.43 -27.36 28.07
CA THR A 2 -7.88 -27.55 27.97
C THR A 2 -8.30 -28.01 26.56
N ARG A 3 -9.47 -28.65 26.42
CA ARG A 3 -10.03 -29.03 25.10
C ARG A 3 -10.14 -27.84 24.14
N LYS A 4 -10.48 -26.66 24.66
CA LYS A 4 -10.51 -25.39 23.90
C LYS A 4 -9.11 -24.99 23.40
N GLN A 5 -8.08 -25.08 24.24
CA GLN A 5 -6.69 -24.80 23.85
C GLN A 5 -6.20 -25.76 22.75
N LEU A 6 -6.57 -27.03 22.84
CA LEU A 6 -6.15 -28.06 21.89
C LEU A 6 -6.81 -27.87 20.51
N ILE A 7 -8.09 -27.49 20.48
CA ILE A 7 -8.80 -27.13 19.23
C ILE A 7 -8.16 -25.89 18.59
N ALA A 8 -7.90 -24.84 19.38
CA ALA A 8 -7.25 -23.63 18.88
C ALA A 8 -5.85 -23.90 18.34
N GLN A 9 -5.06 -24.76 19.00
CA GLN A 9 -3.73 -25.17 18.53
C GLN A 9 -3.80 -25.92 17.20
N ARG A 10 -4.73 -26.88 17.06
CA ARG A 10 -4.94 -27.62 15.81
C ARG A 10 -5.37 -26.70 14.66
N ARG A 11 -6.25 -25.74 14.95
CA ARG A 11 -6.66 -24.73 13.97
C ARG A 11 -5.47 -23.90 13.49
N ARG A 12 -4.68 -23.36 14.42
CA ARG A 12 -3.46 -22.60 14.09
C ARG A 12 -2.46 -23.41 13.26
N ALA A 13 -2.26 -24.68 13.60
CA ALA A 13 -1.36 -25.55 12.85
C ALA A 13 -1.84 -25.79 11.41
N ARG A 14 -3.15 -25.93 11.19
CA ARG A 14 -3.74 -26.04 9.85
C ARG A 14 -3.60 -24.74 9.06
N GLU A 15 -3.87 -23.60 9.68
CA GLU A 15 -3.73 -22.28 9.06
C GLU A 15 -2.27 -21.99 8.65
N GLU A 16 -1.30 -22.35 9.50
CA GLU A 16 0.14 -22.24 9.20
C GLU A 16 0.55 -23.17 8.05
N LEU A 17 0.03 -24.40 8.03
CA LEU A 17 0.30 -25.34 6.95
C LEU A 17 -0.25 -24.82 5.61
N GLU A 18 -1.47 -24.27 5.63
CA GLU A 18 -2.11 -23.70 4.44
C GLU A 18 -1.37 -22.45 3.96
N PHE A 19 -0.92 -21.57 4.86
CA PHE A 19 -0.08 -20.43 4.50
C PHE A 19 1.20 -20.88 3.77
N ARG A 20 1.92 -21.87 4.33
CA ARG A 20 3.13 -22.43 3.70
C ARG A 20 2.85 -23.09 2.36
N ARG A 21 1.71 -23.79 2.25
CA ARG A 21 1.28 -24.39 0.98
C ARG A 21 1.08 -23.30 -0.07
N GLN A 22 0.40 -22.21 0.27
CA GLN A 22 0.19 -21.10 -0.66
C GLN A 22 1.49 -20.37 -0.99
N GLU A 23 2.41 -20.20 -0.04
CA GLU A 23 3.75 -19.69 -0.35
C GLU A 23 4.50 -20.58 -1.36
N ALA A 24 4.39 -21.90 -1.23
CA ALA A 24 4.99 -22.83 -2.19
C ALA A 24 4.32 -22.74 -3.58
N LEU A 25 3.00 -22.59 -3.63
CA LEU A 25 2.27 -22.38 -4.88
C LEU A 25 2.64 -21.05 -5.55
N ALA A 26 2.80 -19.97 -4.76
CA ALA A 26 3.23 -18.66 -5.27
C ALA A 26 4.60 -18.74 -5.96
N ARG A 27 5.54 -19.51 -5.39
CA ARG A 27 6.86 -19.74 -6.02
C ARG A 27 6.80 -20.53 -7.31
N ASN A 28 5.79 -21.40 -7.44
CA ASN A 28 5.59 -22.23 -8.62
C ASN A 28 4.76 -21.52 -9.71
N TRP A 29 4.37 -20.26 -9.49
CA TRP A 29 3.66 -19.43 -10.48
C TRP A 29 2.39 -20.07 -11.02
N ASP A 30 1.57 -20.59 -10.11
CA ASP A 30 0.16 -20.82 -10.43
C ASP A 30 -0.53 -19.45 -10.52
N ASP A 31 -0.99 -19.05 -11.71
CA ASP A 31 -1.61 -17.74 -12.00
C ASP A 31 -2.93 -17.51 -11.25
N ASN A 32 -3.36 -18.47 -10.43
CA ASN A 32 -4.53 -18.34 -9.58
C ASN A 32 -4.28 -17.42 -8.37
N TYR A 33 -5.38 -16.79 -7.94
CA TYR A 33 -5.76 -16.57 -6.53
C TYR A 33 -4.77 -17.01 -5.45
N ASN A 34 -3.73 -16.23 -5.09
CA ASN A 34 -2.84 -16.59 -3.98
C ASN A 34 -2.89 -15.59 -2.82
N LYS A 35 -3.67 -15.93 -1.79
CA LYS A 35 -3.85 -15.09 -0.61
C LYS A 35 -2.56 -14.90 0.20
N ALA A 36 -1.65 -15.88 0.23
CA ALA A 36 -0.37 -15.72 0.91
C ALA A 36 0.52 -14.69 0.19
N ARG A 37 0.53 -14.67 -1.15
CA ARG A 37 1.21 -13.63 -1.93
C ARG A 37 0.67 -12.25 -1.58
N VAL A 38 -0.66 -12.07 -1.65
CA VAL A 38 -1.31 -10.80 -1.30
C VAL A 38 -0.99 -10.40 0.14
N ALA A 39 -0.98 -11.35 1.09
CA ALA A 39 -0.59 -11.04 2.46
C ALA A 39 0.85 -10.51 2.58
N HIS A 40 1.79 -11.02 1.80
CA HIS A 40 3.15 -10.46 1.73
C HIS A 40 3.16 -9.08 1.07
N HIS A 41 2.40 -8.92 -0.02
CA HIS A 41 2.25 -7.66 -0.75
C HIS A 41 1.74 -6.52 0.15
N GLU A 42 0.61 -6.71 0.84
CA GLU A 42 0.06 -5.70 1.76
C GLU A 42 0.99 -5.39 2.93
N MET A 43 1.73 -6.40 3.39
CA MET A 43 2.76 -6.20 4.41
C MET A 43 3.95 -5.42 3.89
N GLY A 44 4.16 -5.43 2.58
CA GLY A 44 5.03 -4.53 1.85
C GLY A 44 4.77 -3.08 2.16
N HIS A 45 3.61 -2.57 1.74
CA HIS A 45 3.21 -1.19 1.98
C HIS A 45 3.14 -0.86 3.47
N SER A 46 2.53 -1.76 4.24
CA SER A 46 2.32 -1.55 5.68
C SER A 46 3.63 -1.40 6.46
N ALA A 47 4.69 -2.14 6.07
CA ALA A 47 6.00 -2.01 6.69
C ALA A 47 6.58 -0.62 6.52
N LEU A 48 6.48 -0.06 5.31
CA LEU A 48 7.01 1.26 5.00
C LEU A 48 6.23 2.35 5.74
N LEU A 49 4.91 2.26 5.78
CA LEU A 49 4.07 3.16 6.58
C LEU A 49 4.39 3.12 8.07
N TRP A 50 4.92 2.00 8.57
CA TRP A 50 5.20 1.83 10.00
C TRP A 50 6.63 2.22 10.42
N PHE A 51 7.62 1.89 9.61
CA PHE A 51 9.03 2.05 9.98
C PHE A 51 9.69 3.30 9.42
N GLN A 52 9.01 4.00 8.52
CA GLN A 52 9.59 5.13 7.83
C GLN A 52 8.99 6.44 8.33
N ARG A 53 9.86 7.40 8.65
CA ARG A 53 9.45 8.78 8.89
C ARG A 53 8.83 9.35 7.60
N HIS A 54 7.86 10.24 7.74
CA HIS A 54 7.20 10.96 6.62
C HIS A 54 6.33 10.09 5.69
N ALA A 55 6.14 8.79 5.94
CA ALA A 55 5.34 7.92 5.09
C ALA A 55 3.81 8.09 5.25
N GLY A 56 3.37 8.87 6.23
CA GLY A 56 1.97 8.94 6.66
C GLY A 56 1.67 7.99 7.82
N VAL A 57 0.38 7.77 8.07
CA VAL A 57 -0.12 6.97 9.20
C VAL A 57 -0.79 5.70 8.69
N PHE A 58 -0.29 4.54 9.10
CA PHE A 58 -0.95 3.26 8.84
C PHE A 58 -2.28 3.14 9.58
N ILE A 59 -3.35 2.78 8.87
CA ILE A 59 -4.69 2.55 9.43
C ILE A 59 -5.00 1.05 9.51
N SER A 60 -4.96 0.36 8.36
CA SER A 60 -5.29 -1.07 8.28
C SER A 60 -4.75 -1.73 7.01
N ALA A 61 -4.57 -3.04 7.03
CA ALA A 61 -4.29 -3.87 5.85
C ALA A 61 -5.32 -5.01 5.74
N SER A 62 -5.67 -5.41 4.53
CA SER A 62 -6.67 -6.46 4.26
C SER A 62 -6.30 -7.30 3.04
N VAL A 63 -6.57 -8.60 3.09
CA VAL A 63 -6.49 -9.55 1.95
C VAL A 63 -7.88 -9.99 1.48
N VAL A 64 -8.91 -9.27 1.92
CA VAL A 64 -10.29 -9.46 1.46
C VAL A 64 -10.38 -8.84 0.08
N ARG A 65 -10.77 -9.67 -0.88
CA ARG A 65 -10.99 -9.22 -2.26
C ARG A 65 -12.25 -8.37 -2.36
N ASN A 66 -12.23 -7.38 -3.23
CA ASN A 66 -13.46 -6.70 -3.63
C ASN A 66 -14.26 -7.64 -4.55
N PRO A 67 -15.53 -7.97 -4.24
CA PRO A 67 -16.35 -8.78 -5.15
C PRO A 67 -16.66 -8.07 -6.47
N ASN A 68 -16.59 -6.74 -6.51
CA ASN A 68 -16.91 -5.92 -7.68
C ASN A 68 -15.69 -5.56 -8.51
N ASP A 69 -14.48 -5.81 -8.01
CA ASP A 69 -13.22 -5.58 -8.72
C ASP A 69 -12.30 -6.79 -8.56
N VAL A 70 -12.16 -7.55 -9.64
CA VAL A 70 -11.35 -8.78 -9.67
C VAL A 70 -9.85 -8.51 -9.51
N ASN A 71 -9.40 -7.27 -9.73
CA ASN A 71 -8.01 -6.86 -9.59
C ASN A 71 -7.70 -6.36 -8.17
N ASP A 72 -8.70 -5.94 -7.40
CA ASP A 72 -8.56 -5.60 -5.98
C ASP A 72 -8.52 -6.88 -5.13
N LEU A 73 -7.30 -7.42 -5.02
CA LEU A 73 -7.02 -8.64 -4.28
C LEU A 73 -6.79 -8.41 -2.78
N GLY A 74 -6.56 -7.16 -2.39
CA GLY A 74 -6.15 -6.71 -1.07
C GLY A 74 -5.95 -5.19 -1.04
N ARG A 75 -5.95 -4.61 0.16
CA ARG A 75 -5.85 -3.16 0.34
C ARG A 75 -5.14 -2.77 1.62
N THR A 76 -4.22 -1.84 1.50
CA THR A 76 -3.60 -1.11 2.62
C THR A 76 -4.18 0.30 2.68
N ARG A 77 -4.73 0.66 3.84
CA ARG A 77 -5.26 2.01 4.12
C ARG A 77 -4.28 2.79 4.98
N SER A 78 -4.05 4.03 4.59
CA SER A 78 -3.21 4.99 5.29
C SER A 78 -3.82 6.38 5.21
N SER A 79 -3.45 7.24 6.17
CA SER A 79 -3.67 8.69 6.07
C SER A 79 -2.36 9.34 5.67
N ILE A 80 -2.38 10.06 4.53
CA ILE A 80 -1.26 10.83 4.01
C ILE A 80 -1.70 12.30 3.88
N PRO A 81 -0.83 13.29 4.14
CA PRO A 81 -1.16 14.70 3.93
C PRO A 81 -1.48 14.98 2.46
N ARG A 82 -2.42 15.89 2.20
CA ARG A 82 -2.77 16.30 0.82
C ARG A 82 -1.61 17.04 0.14
N GLN A 83 -1.02 17.98 0.86
CA GLN A 83 0.21 18.67 0.45
C GLN A 83 1.40 17.99 1.10
N MET A 84 2.40 17.62 0.28
CA MET A 84 3.54 16.84 0.72
C MET A 84 4.85 17.60 0.54
N THR A 85 5.75 17.48 1.50
CA THR A 85 7.15 17.86 1.30
C THR A 85 7.86 16.87 0.38
N ARG A 86 9.01 17.27 -0.16
CA ARG A 86 9.86 16.35 -0.95
C ARG A 86 10.25 15.10 -0.15
N ALA A 87 10.53 15.22 1.15
CA ALA A 87 10.78 14.07 2.01
C ALA A 87 9.57 13.12 2.13
N GLN A 88 8.35 13.67 2.26
CA GLN A 88 7.10 12.90 2.30
C GLN A 88 6.82 12.19 0.97
N MET A 89 7.08 12.83 -0.16
CA MET A 89 6.91 12.17 -1.47
C MET A 89 7.94 11.07 -1.73
N LYS A 90 9.22 11.28 -1.36
CA LYS A 90 10.24 10.21 -1.39
C LYS A 90 9.79 9.02 -0.52
N ALA A 91 9.19 9.33 0.63
CA ALA A 91 8.68 8.33 1.54
C ALA A 91 7.50 7.56 0.94
N LEU A 92 6.52 8.27 0.35
CA LEU A 92 5.37 7.69 -0.33
C LEU A 92 5.77 6.80 -1.52
N LEU A 93 6.74 7.24 -2.32
CA LEU A 93 7.25 6.45 -3.44
C LEU A 93 7.80 5.09 -2.97
N ALA A 94 8.51 5.07 -1.83
CA ALA A 94 8.98 3.82 -1.23
C ALA A 94 7.83 2.95 -0.69
N VAL A 95 6.76 3.56 -0.15
CA VAL A 95 5.54 2.85 0.26
C VAL A 95 4.88 2.17 -0.94
N GLN A 96 4.70 2.87 -2.05
CA GLN A 96 4.06 2.34 -3.26
C GLN A 96 4.85 1.18 -3.87
N LEU A 97 6.19 1.22 -3.83
CA LEU A 97 7.04 0.09 -4.25
C LEU A 97 7.10 -1.05 -3.22
N GLY A 98 6.52 -0.87 -2.04
CA GLY A 98 6.62 -1.78 -0.90
C GLY A 98 6.07 -3.17 -1.19
N GLY A 99 4.92 -3.26 -1.88
CA GLY A 99 4.30 -4.52 -2.27
C GLY A 99 5.20 -5.34 -3.20
N GLN A 100 5.72 -4.71 -4.25
CA GLN A 100 6.66 -5.33 -5.19
C GLN A 100 7.92 -5.85 -4.48
N VAL A 101 8.52 -5.04 -3.61
CA VAL A 101 9.70 -5.44 -2.83
C VAL A 101 9.41 -6.64 -1.94
N ALA A 102 8.25 -6.69 -1.30
CA ALA A 102 7.87 -7.80 -0.44
C ALA A 102 7.75 -9.11 -1.20
N GLU A 103 7.12 -9.08 -2.38
CA GLU A 103 6.96 -10.25 -3.24
C GLU A 103 8.30 -10.75 -3.77
N LEU A 104 9.15 -9.86 -4.31
CA LEU A 104 10.50 -10.20 -4.76
C LEU A 104 11.31 -10.88 -3.65
N ARG A 105 11.16 -10.43 -2.40
CA ARG A 105 11.86 -11.01 -1.25
C ARG A 105 11.30 -12.36 -0.82
N ALA A 106 10.00 -12.58 -0.95
CA ALA A 106 9.35 -13.81 -0.51
C ALA A 106 9.40 -14.93 -1.57
N PHE A 107 9.35 -14.55 -2.85
CA PHE A 107 9.09 -15.45 -3.99
C PHE A 107 10.08 -15.32 -5.15
N ASP A 108 11.11 -14.48 -5.03
CA ASP A 108 12.13 -14.20 -6.06
C ASP A 108 11.58 -13.60 -7.37
N ARG A 109 10.29 -13.23 -7.39
CA ARG A 109 9.59 -12.56 -8.50
C ARG A 109 8.33 -11.88 -7.99
N SER A 110 7.83 -10.91 -8.77
CA SER A 110 6.67 -10.05 -8.48
C SER A 110 5.73 -10.04 -9.68
N VAL A 111 4.40 -9.96 -9.46
CA VAL A 111 3.41 -9.92 -10.55
C VAL A 111 2.21 -9.02 -10.21
N GLY A 112 1.58 -8.48 -11.26
CA GLY A 112 0.28 -7.81 -11.13
C GLY A 112 0.36 -6.51 -10.33
N HIS A 113 1.30 -5.63 -10.69
CA HIS A 113 1.41 -4.29 -10.11
C HIS A 113 0.92 -3.19 -11.05
N GLY A 114 0.61 -3.52 -12.30
CA GLY A 114 0.16 -2.55 -13.28
C GLY A 114 -0.57 -3.20 -14.44
N ASN A 115 -1.71 -2.63 -14.79
CA ASN A 115 -2.31 -2.69 -16.12
C ASN A 115 -2.32 -1.29 -16.80
N GLY A 116 -1.80 -0.26 -16.10
CA GLY A 116 -1.78 1.14 -16.52
C GLY A 116 -2.92 2.00 -15.95
N THR A 117 -3.88 1.44 -15.22
CA THR A 117 -5.04 2.16 -14.65
C THR A 117 -4.71 2.86 -13.34
N ALA A 118 -5.41 3.96 -13.07
CA ALA A 118 -5.38 4.61 -11.76
C ALA A 118 -5.80 3.62 -10.66
N GLY A 119 -5.16 3.73 -9.49
CA GLY A 119 -5.36 2.80 -8.37
C GLY A 119 -4.34 1.66 -8.29
N ASP A 120 -3.69 1.29 -9.40
CA ASP A 120 -2.62 0.28 -9.42
C ASP A 120 -1.30 0.84 -8.87
N ASP A 121 -0.48 -0.01 -8.24
CA ASP A 121 0.82 0.40 -7.68
C ASP A 121 1.72 1.07 -8.73
N GLU A 122 1.79 0.51 -9.94
CA GLU A 122 2.69 0.98 -11.00
C GLU A 122 2.33 2.35 -11.53
N HIS A 123 1.03 2.57 -11.73
CA HIS A 123 0.52 3.88 -12.06
C HIS A 123 0.88 4.89 -10.95
N ASN A 124 0.63 4.50 -9.70
CA ASN A 124 0.84 5.35 -8.53
C ASN A 124 2.32 5.73 -8.33
N TRP A 125 3.26 4.78 -8.37
CA TRP A 125 4.68 5.11 -8.20
C TRP A 125 5.25 5.89 -9.39
N THR A 126 4.74 5.66 -10.60
CA THR A 126 5.18 6.41 -11.79
C THR A 126 4.75 7.86 -11.71
N ARG A 127 3.49 8.11 -11.30
CA ARG A 127 2.96 9.46 -11.05
C ARG A 127 3.75 10.17 -9.95
N THR A 128 3.95 9.52 -8.81
CA THR A 128 4.74 10.10 -7.69
C THR A 128 6.18 10.40 -8.10
N ALA A 129 6.85 9.50 -8.84
CA ALA A 129 8.22 9.71 -9.30
C ALA A 129 8.32 10.91 -10.25
N ARG A 130 7.37 11.08 -11.17
CA ARG A 130 7.31 12.22 -12.07
C ARG A 130 7.16 13.54 -11.31
N ALA A 131 6.21 13.63 -10.38
CA ALA A 131 6.01 14.82 -9.56
C ALA A 131 7.24 15.15 -8.68
N LEU A 132 7.88 14.12 -8.10
CA LEU A 132 9.10 14.27 -7.32
C LEU A 132 10.28 14.82 -8.14
N VAL A 133 10.43 14.37 -9.39
CA VAL A 133 11.48 14.88 -10.29
C VAL A 133 11.19 16.33 -10.69
N ARG A 134 9.95 16.62 -11.14
CA ARG A 134 9.55 17.94 -11.61
C ARG A 134 9.64 19.03 -10.53
N SER A 135 9.37 18.66 -9.28
CA SER A 135 9.50 19.56 -8.13
C SER A 135 10.95 19.87 -7.75
N SER A 136 11.95 19.12 -8.25
CA SER A 136 13.34 19.36 -7.87
C SER A 136 13.88 20.66 -8.47
N HIS A 137 14.69 21.39 -7.71
CA HIS A 137 15.39 22.57 -8.22
C HIS A 137 16.19 22.24 -9.49
N ALA A 138 16.91 21.10 -9.48
CA ALA A 138 17.68 20.61 -10.61
C ALA A 138 16.86 20.50 -11.90
N TYR A 139 15.62 20.01 -11.84
CA TYR A 139 14.73 19.96 -13.00
C TYR A 139 14.25 21.36 -13.42
N ARG A 140 13.85 22.19 -12.44
CA ARG A 140 13.27 23.52 -12.70
C ARG A 140 14.24 24.50 -13.35
N VAL A 141 15.54 24.35 -13.12
CA VAL A 141 16.57 25.20 -13.74
C VAL A 141 17.06 24.70 -15.10
N LEU A 142 16.64 23.52 -15.54
CA LEU A 142 16.97 23.04 -16.89
C LEU A 142 16.27 23.89 -17.94
N ALA A 143 16.99 24.11 -19.05
CA ALA A 143 16.39 24.69 -20.25
C ALA A 143 15.21 23.80 -20.72
N PRO A 144 14.09 24.38 -21.19
CA PRO A 144 12.89 23.62 -21.56
C PRO A 144 13.15 22.46 -22.53
N GLU A 145 14.12 22.61 -23.44
CA GLU A 145 14.46 21.59 -24.44
C GLU A 145 15.17 20.36 -23.83
N LEU A 146 15.69 20.48 -22.61
CA LEU A 146 16.39 19.42 -21.88
C LEU A 146 15.51 18.73 -20.84
N GLN A 147 14.37 19.31 -20.48
CA GLN A 147 13.51 18.81 -19.40
C GLN A 147 12.97 17.42 -19.69
N GLU A 148 12.38 17.21 -20.88
CA GLU A 148 11.82 15.90 -21.27
C GLU A 148 12.90 14.81 -21.39
N ALA A 149 14.09 15.17 -21.90
CA ALA A 149 15.21 14.24 -21.98
C ALA A 149 15.77 13.85 -20.60
N HIS A 150 15.65 14.75 -19.61
CA HIS A 150 16.10 14.50 -18.24
C HIS A 150 15.08 13.73 -17.40
N LEU A 151 13.77 13.88 -17.69
CA LEU A 151 12.69 13.35 -16.87
C LEU A 151 12.78 11.83 -16.68
N GLY A 152 12.92 11.07 -17.76
CA GLY A 152 12.98 9.60 -17.71
C GLY A 152 14.12 9.07 -16.83
N PRO A 153 15.39 9.40 -17.11
CA PRO A 153 16.53 8.95 -16.31
C PRO A 153 16.45 9.38 -14.83
N ALA A 154 15.92 10.58 -14.55
CA ALA A 154 15.74 11.05 -13.19
C ALA A 154 14.64 10.27 -12.45
N MET A 155 13.53 9.93 -13.14
CA MET A 155 12.47 9.07 -12.58
C MET A 155 13.00 7.67 -12.27
N GLU A 156 13.76 7.06 -13.18
CA GLU A 156 14.40 5.75 -12.95
C GLU A 156 15.31 5.77 -11.72
N THR A 157 16.08 6.85 -11.56
CA THR A 157 16.95 7.05 -10.39
C THR A 157 16.12 7.15 -9.11
N ALA A 158 15.05 7.94 -9.09
CA ALA A 158 14.17 8.09 -7.93
C ALA A 158 13.48 6.77 -7.54
N ILE A 159 12.97 6.03 -8.52
CA ILE A 159 12.34 4.72 -8.32
C ILE A 159 13.37 3.72 -7.77
N ALA A 160 14.59 3.68 -8.33
CA ALA A 160 15.65 2.79 -7.85
C ALA A 160 16.06 3.08 -6.39
N GLN A 161 16.15 4.37 -6.02
CA GLN A 161 16.44 4.79 -4.64
C GLN A 161 15.32 4.39 -3.68
N ALA A 162 14.06 4.63 -4.05
CA ALA A 162 12.89 4.27 -3.26
C ALA A 162 12.76 2.75 -3.10
N HIS A 163 12.97 1.99 -4.17
CA HIS A 163 13.02 0.53 -4.14
C HIS A 163 14.10 0.02 -3.19
N ASN A 164 15.32 0.58 -3.26
CA ASN A 164 16.39 0.18 -2.33
C ASN A 164 16.05 0.53 -0.86
N ARG A 165 15.42 1.68 -0.62
CA ARG A 165 14.94 2.07 0.73
C ARG A 165 13.92 1.07 1.27
N ALA A 166 12.92 0.72 0.48
CA ALA A 166 11.94 -0.31 0.82
C ALA A 166 12.62 -1.66 1.10
N ARG A 167 13.57 -2.07 0.24
CA ARG A 167 14.32 -3.32 0.41
C ARG A 167 15.10 -3.37 1.73
N LEU A 168 15.74 -2.27 2.13
CA LEU A 168 16.49 -2.21 3.39
C LEU A 168 15.56 -2.36 4.61
N ILE A 169 14.42 -1.68 4.62
CA ILE A 169 13.41 -1.81 5.69
C ILE A 169 12.87 -3.23 5.76
N HIS A 170 12.61 -3.86 4.62
CA HIS A 170 12.19 -5.25 4.53
C HIS A 170 13.23 -6.22 5.10
N ILE A 171 14.50 -6.06 4.73
CA ILE A 171 15.60 -6.90 5.23
C ILE A 171 15.72 -6.77 6.76
N ALA A 172 15.70 -5.54 7.28
CA ALA A 172 15.81 -5.30 8.72
C ALA A 172 14.68 -5.94 9.53
N ASN A 173 13.51 -6.14 8.93
CA ASN A 173 12.29 -6.58 9.61
C ASN A 173 11.73 -7.92 9.11
N GLU A 174 12.48 -8.66 8.30
CA GLU A 174 12.01 -9.83 7.53
C GLU A 174 11.21 -10.83 8.38
N LYS A 175 11.76 -11.23 9.53
CA LYS A 175 11.10 -12.19 10.43
C LYS A 175 9.76 -11.67 10.96
N LYS A 176 9.70 -10.39 11.33
CA LYS A 176 8.48 -9.76 11.85
C LYS A 176 7.43 -9.62 10.74
N LEU A 177 7.86 -9.20 9.55
CA LEU A 177 6.98 -9.04 8.39
C LEU A 177 6.39 -10.37 7.93
N ARG A 178 7.19 -11.45 7.90
CA ARG A 178 6.68 -12.79 7.62
C ARG A 178 5.62 -13.23 8.64
N LEU A 179 5.84 -12.99 9.94
CA LEU A 179 4.86 -13.29 10.98
C LEU A 179 3.59 -12.43 10.83
N MET A 180 3.74 -11.18 10.38
CA MET A 180 2.59 -10.31 10.13
C MET A 180 1.80 -10.75 8.91
N ALA A 181 2.46 -11.17 7.82
CA ALA A 181 1.81 -11.74 6.64
C ALA A 181 1.02 -13.00 7.00
N GLN A 182 1.58 -13.89 7.84
CA GLN A 182 0.86 -15.03 8.40
C GLN A 182 -0.37 -14.62 9.21
N LEU A 183 -0.22 -13.57 10.03
CA LEU A 183 -1.31 -13.06 10.86
C LEU A 183 -2.43 -12.46 9.99
N LEU A 184 -2.08 -11.66 8.98
CA LEU A 184 -3.00 -11.07 8.02
C LEU A 184 -3.72 -12.16 7.22
N PHE A 185 -2.99 -13.15 6.72
CA PHE A 185 -3.55 -14.31 6.02
C PHE A 185 -4.61 -15.03 6.86
N ARG A 186 -4.35 -15.21 8.16
CA ARG A 186 -5.29 -15.87 9.06
C ARG A 186 -6.52 -15.01 9.37
N LYS A 187 -6.32 -13.71 9.60
CA LYS A 187 -7.35 -12.81 10.10
C LYS A 187 -8.14 -12.09 9.01
N ASN A 188 -7.69 -12.18 7.76
CA ASN A 188 -8.13 -11.41 6.60
C ASN A 188 -7.84 -9.90 6.67
N SER A 189 -7.81 -9.31 7.86
CA SER A 189 -7.48 -7.89 8.04
C SER A 189 -6.76 -7.64 9.36
N LEU A 190 -5.97 -6.56 9.40
CA LEU A 190 -5.26 -6.07 10.57
C LEU A 190 -5.40 -4.56 10.68
N ASN A 191 -5.55 -4.05 11.90
CA ASN A 191 -5.54 -2.62 12.19
C ASN A 191 -4.24 -2.17 12.88
N ALA A 192 -4.04 -0.85 12.98
CA ALA A 192 -2.86 -0.25 13.61
C ALA A 192 -2.58 -0.75 15.05
N GLY A 193 -3.64 -1.02 15.84
CA GLY A 193 -3.48 -1.54 17.21
C GLY A 193 -2.93 -2.97 17.24
N GLU A 194 -3.31 -3.81 16.29
CA GLU A 194 -2.74 -5.14 16.10
C GLU A 194 -1.33 -5.10 15.56
N PHE A 195 -1.10 -4.19 14.61
CA PHE A 195 0.21 -3.97 14.02
C PHE A 195 1.23 -3.59 15.11
N ARG A 196 0.87 -2.65 15.98
CA ARG A 196 1.68 -2.23 17.14
C ARG A 196 2.04 -3.36 18.09
N ARG A 197 1.11 -4.28 18.37
CA ARG A 197 1.35 -5.39 19.30
C ARG A 197 2.46 -6.34 18.83
N LEU A 198 2.63 -6.53 17.52
CA LEU A 198 3.65 -7.42 16.98
C LEU A 198 4.94 -6.69 16.59
N MET A 199 4.81 -5.46 16.08
CA MET A 199 5.95 -4.73 15.51
C MET A 199 6.69 -3.90 16.56
N GLY A 200 6.01 -3.55 17.64
CA GLY A 200 6.45 -2.56 18.62
C GLY A 200 5.88 -1.19 18.29
N GLN A 201 6.32 -0.18 19.04
CA GLN A 201 6.06 1.20 18.66
C GLN A 201 6.75 1.48 17.30
N PRO A 202 6.13 2.30 16.43
CA PRO A 202 6.86 2.84 15.30
C PRO A 202 8.11 3.57 15.85
N PRO A 203 9.23 3.63 15.08
CA PRO A 203 10.34 4.48 15.46
C PRO A 203 9.74 5.86 15.74
N ALA A 204 9.95 6.38 16.95
CA ALA A 204 9.31 7.62 17.36
C ALA A 204 9.57 8.67 16.28
N SER A 205 8.51 9.29 15.77
CA SER A 205 8.66 10.67 15.33
C SER A 205 9.17 11.39 16.57
N GLU A 206 10.43 11.80 16.60
CA GLU A 206 10.92 12.69 17.64
C GLU A 206 10.17 14.02 17.49
N GLU A 207 8.95 14.06 18.01
CA GLU A 207 8.33 15.29 18.44
C GLU A 207 8.62 15.38 19.94
N GLY A 208 9.68 16.14 20.27
CA GLY A 208 10.05 16.50 21.63
C GLY A 208 11.51 16.24 21.95
N GLY A 209 12.40 17.14 21.52
CA GLY A 209 13.81 17.10 21.86
C GLY A 209 14.60 18.24 21.25
N GLU A 210 14.51 19.41 21.89
CA GLU A 210 15.49 20.50 21.93
C GLU A 210 15.89 21.20 20.61
N GLU A 211 15.63 22.50 20.59
CA GLU A 211 16.21 23.49 19.70
C GLU A 211 17.75 23.41 19.78
N GLU A 212 18.40 22.68 18.87
CA GLU A 212 19.80 22.96 18.54
C GLU A 212 19.84 24.10 17.53
N GLU A 213 19.97 25.33 18.05
CA GLU A 213 20.64 26.37 17.28
C GLU A 213 22.10 25.95 17.06
N ALA A 214 22.47 25.69 15.80
CA ALA A 214 23.73 26.18 15.23
C ALA A 214 23.86 25.86 13.74
N GLY A 215 23.87 26.92 12.92
CA GLY A 215 24.98 27.13 11.99
C GLY A 215 24.92 26.47 10.61
N GLY A 216 24.32 27.19 9.66
CA GLY A 216 24.92 27.46 8.35
C GLY A 216 25.10 26.30 7.35
N GLY A 217 24.28 26.32 6.30
CA GLY A 217 24.77 26.03 4.95
C GLY A 217 24.32 24.72 4.30
N ALA A 218 23.05 24.66 3.91
CA ALA A 218 22.52 24.21 2.62
C ALA A 218 21.00 24.45 2.69
N GLU A 219 20.40 25.08 1.68
CA GLU A 219 18.93 25.06 1.56
C GLU A 219 18.57 23.60 1.28
N ASP A 220 18.08 22.90 2.32
CA ASP A 220 17.70 21.50 2.21
C ASP A 220 16.31 21.47 1.57
N ASP A 221 16.26 21.20 0.27
CA ASP A 221 15.01 21.11 -0.52
C ASP A 221 14.01 20.07 0.06
N GLU A 222 14.39 19.27 1.06
CA GLU A 222 13.57 18.20 1.63
C GLU A 222 12.28 18.69 2.31
N ASP A 223 12.29 19.92 2.84
CA ASP A 223 11.15 20.56 3.52
C ASP A 223 10.29 21.42 2.58
N GLU A 224 10.70 21.59 1.30
CA GLU A 224 9.89 22.32 0.31
C GLU A 224 8.59 21.54 0.04
N ILE A 225 7.44 22.21 0.22
CA ILE A 225 6.13 21.69 -0.16
C ILE A 225 6.08 21.61 -1.67
N VAL A 226 5.73 20.43 -2.18
CA VAL A 226 5.64 20.21 -3.60
C VAL A 226 4.32 20.76 -4.12
N PRO A 227 4.34 21.63 -5.15
CA PRO A 227 3.11 22.12 -5.76
C PRO A 227 2.31 20.97 -6.36
N GLU A 228 0.99 21.01 -6.19
CA GLU A 228 0.07 20.05 -6.81
C GLU A 228 0.21 20.16 -8.35
N GLU A 229 0.39 19.02 -9.05
CA GLU A 229 0.35 19.03 -10.51
C GLU A 229 -1.10 19.32 -10.94
N GLU A 230 -1.34 20.39 -11.71
CA GLU A 230 -2.58 20.56 -12.47
C GLU A 230 -2.58 19.51 -13.60
N GLY A 231 -3.10 18.33 -13.30
CA GLY A 231 -3.44 17.28 -14.25
C GLY A 231 -4.95 17.26 -14.47
N ASP A 232 -5.34 17.00 -15.73
CA ASP A 232 -6.73 16.96 -16.22
C ASP A 232 -7.73 16.45 -15.17
N GLU A 233 -8.83 17.19 -15.00
CA GLU A 233 -9.99 16.85 -14.17
C GLU A 233 -10.61 15.51 -14.63
N GLU A 234 -9.99 14.39 -14.31
CA GLU A 234 -10.75 13.20 -13.96
C GLU A 234 -11.02 13.32 -12.46
N GLU A 235 -12.30 13.50 -12.13
CA GLU A 235 -12.80 13.49 -10.78
C GLU A 235 -12.31 12.20 -10.09
N ASP A 236 -11.21 12.31 -9.33
CA ASP A 236 -10.96 11.42 -8.21
C ASP A 236 -12.11 11.71 -7.22
N GLU A 237 -13.28 11.13 -7.50
CA GLU A 237 -14.31 10.94 -6.49
C GLU A 237 -13.60 10.23 -5.35
N GLU A 238 -13.35 10.97 -4.27
CA GLU A 238 -13.19 10.36 -2.96
C GLU A 238 -14.48 9.59 -2.72
N GLU A 239 -14.53 8.32 -3.15
CA GLU A 239 -15.55 7.40 -2.68
C GLU A 239 -15.31 7.24 -1.17
N GLU A 240 -15.90 8.14 -0.38
CA GLU A 240 -16.60 7.72 0.81
C GLU A 240 -17.60 6.64 0.36
N THR A 241 -17.17 5.38 0.25
CA THR A 241 -18.10 4.25 0.27
C THR A 241 -18.63 4.14 1.69
N GLY A 242 -19.46 5.11 2.08
CA GLY A 242 -20.26 5.12 3.27
C GLY A 242 -21.32 4.05 3.12
N SER A 243 -20.98 2.80 3.46
CA SER A 243 -22.01 1.85 3.87
C SER A 243 -22.39 2.23 5.30
N ARG A 244 -23.46 3.01 5.43
CA ARG A 244 -24.08 3.35 6.72
C ARG A 244 -24.78 2.10 7.24
N PHE A 245 -24.11 1.37 8.12
CA PHE A 245 -24.72 0.27 8.87
C PHE A 245 -25.54 0.83 10.04
N ASP A 246 -26.74 0.28 10.26
CA ASP A 246 -27.50 0.56 11.47
C ASP A 246 -26.88 -0.13 12.70
N GLU A 247 -27.42 0.18 13.88
CA GLU A 247 -26.91 -0.29 15.19
C GLU A 247 -26.95 -1.82 15.35
N ASN A 248 -27.57 -2.54 14.40
CA ASN A 248 -27.69 -3.99 14.37
C ASN A 248 -26.96 -4.64 13.18
N GLY A 249 -26.24 -3.87 12.36
CA GLY A 249 -25.35 -4.41 11.33
C GLY A 249 -26.06 -4.98 10.10
N SER A 250 -27.27 -4.52 9.77
CA SER A 250 -27.93 -4.86 8.50
C SER A 250 -27.79 -3.74 7.48
N VAL A 251 -27.58 -4.11 6.21
CA VAL A 251 -27.56 -3.16 5.08
C VAL A 251 -28.99 -2.72 4.80
N VAL A 252 -29.23 -1.40 4.78
CA VAL A 252 -30.50 -0.80 4.37
C VAL A 252 -30.33 -0.18 2.98
N GLY A 253 -31.17 -0.61 2.02
CA GLY A 253 -31.33 0.03 0.71
C GLY A 253 -31.08 -0.89 -0.49
N ALA A 254 -31.97 -1.86 -0.72
CA ALA A 254 -32.25 -2.35 -2.06
C ALA A 254 -33.66 -1.85 -2.39
N ASP A 255 -33.75 -0.80 -3.20
CA ASP A 255 -35.05 -0.37 -3.73
C ASP A 255 -35.48 -1.37 -4.81
N GLU A 256 -36.70 -1.85 -4.63
CA GLU A 256 -37.47 -2.72 -5.50
C GLU A 256 -37.59 -2.09 -6.89
N VAL A 257 -37.22 -2.85 -7.92
CA VAL A 257 -37.66 -2.57 -9.29
C VAL A 257 -38.49 -3.76 -9.74
N ASP A 258 -39.80 -3.59 -9.65
CA ASP A 258 -40.81 -4.47 -10.25
C ASP A 258 -40.67 -4.39 -11.78
N GLU A 259 -40.19 -5.47 -12.42
CA GLU A 259 -40.32 -5.67 -13.86
C GLU A 259 -41.54 -6.57 -14.15
N GLU A 260 -42.64 -5.89 -14.42
CA GLU A 260 -43.89 -6.41 -14.98
C GLU A 260 -43.63 -6.85 -16.45
N TRP A 261 -43.62 -8.15 -16.70
CA TRP A 261 -43.60 -8.72 -18.05
C TRP A 261 -45.05 -8.93 -18.52
N ASP A 262 -45.54 -8.02 -19.35
CA ASP A 262 -46.80 -8.18 -20.07
C ASP A 262 -46.73 -9.38 -21.04
N GLU A 263 -47.67 -10.30 -20.85
CA GLU A 263 -48.01 -11.38 -21.76
C GLU A 263 -48.50 -10.83 -23.11
N VAL A 264 -47.86 -11.25 -24.21
CA VAL A 264 -48.44 -11.14 -25.55
C VAL A 264 -48.78 -12.55 -26.05
N GLU A 265 -50.03 -12.92 -25.82
CA GLU A 265 -50.82 -13.98 -26.45
C GLU A 265 -52.21 -13.34 -26.65
N MET A 266 -52.93 -13.33 -27.79
CA MET A 266 -52.92 -14.11 -29.03
C MET A 266 -53.68 -13.29 -30.11
N GLU A 267 -53.32 -13.47 -31.39
CA GLU A 267 -54.20 -13.97 -32.47
C GLU A 267 -53.41 -14.22 -33.76
#